data_AF-A0A0N4X2Q5-F1
#
_entry.id   AF-A0A0N4X2Q5-F1
#
_cell.length_a   1.000
_cell.length_b   1.000
_cell.length_c   1.000
_cell.angle_alpha   90.00
_cell.angle_beta   90.00
_cell.angle_gamma   90.00
#
_symmetry.space_group_name_H-M   'P 1'
#
loop_
_entity.id
_entity.type
_entity.pdbx_description
1 polymer ?
#
loop_
_entity_poly.entity_id
_entity_poly.type
_entity_poly.pdbx_seq_one_letter_code
_entity_poly.pdbx_strand_id
1 'polypeptide(L)'
;MQLVLGLLALLLVSVKADVFTSIADVQNLINSERNIPQILTKYIESEEDRLEHLKVLIRKYEKQNEEATKTDVKDLLNPINAFLFIKKKIFDWKGIEKAMTMNKADTFLERVANQDQTFRYPTEVIALAICIYVVS
;
A
#
# COMPACT_ATOMS: atom_id res chain seq x y z
N MET A 1 -53.63 20.72 -9.38
CA MET A 1 -53.60 19.28 -9.72
C MET A 1 -52.45 18.91 -10.65
N GLN A 2 -52.23 19.61 -11.79
CA GLN A 2 -51.13 19.28 -12.71
C GLN A 2 -49.71 19.48 -12.13
N LEU A 3 -49.47 20.53 -11.33
CA LEU A 3 -48.17 20.76 -10.67
C LEU A 3 -47.83 19.70 -9.61
N VAL A 4 -48.83 19.21 -8.89
CA VAL A 4 -48.67 18.16 -7.87
C VAL A 4 -48.34 16.82 -8.53
N LEU A 5 -48.98 16.51 -9.67
CA LEU A 5 -48.65 15.33 -10.47
C LEU A 5 -47.23 15.41 -11.05
N GLY A 6 -46.81 16.59 -11.53
CA GLY A 6 -45.46 16.82 -12.03
C GLY A 6 -44.39 16.66 -10.94
N LEU A 7 -44.66 17.17 -9.73
CA LEU A 7 -43.77 17.02 -8.57
C LEU A 7 -43.67 15.55 -8.14
N LEU A 8 -44.80 14.84 -8.09
CA LEU A 8 -44.83 13.41 -7.74
C LEU A 8 -44.08 12.56 -8.77
N ALA A 9 -44.22 12.87 -10.06
CA ALA A 9 -43.48 12.20 -11.13
C ALA A 9 -41.95 12.44 -11.02
N LEU A 10 -41.53 13.66 -10.65
CA LEU A 10 -40.12 13.99 -10.44
C LEU A 10 -39.54 13.20 -9.26
N LEU A 11 -40.27 13.14 -8.14
CA LEU A 11 -39.85 12.37 -6.96
C LEU A 11 -39.72 10.87 -7.25
N LEU A 12 -40.64 10.31 -8.03
CA LEU A 12 -40.59 8.89 -8.44
C LEU A 12 -39.41 8.58 -9.39
N VAL A 13 -39.02 9.53 -10.23
CA VAL A 13 -37.84 9.39 -11.10
C VAL A 13 -36.54 9.50 -10.29
N SER A 14 -36.46 10.43 -9.34
CA SER A 14 -35.31 10.55 -8.44
C SER A 14 -35.11 9.30 -7.60
N VAL A 15 -36.18 8.78 -6.98
CA VAL A 15 -36.11 7.53 -6.19
C VAL A 15 -35.60 6.36 -7.04
N LYS A 16 -36.08 6.21 -8.29
CA LYS A 16 -35.61 5.15 -9.19
C LYS A 16 -34.15 5.33 -9.59
N ALA A 17 -33.72 6.55 -9.90
CA ALA A 17 -32.34 6.84 -10.25
C ALA A 17 -31.38 6.51 -9.11
N ASP A 18 -31.78 6.77 -7.86
CA ASP A 18 -31.00 6.43 -6.68
C ASP A 18 -30.90 4.90 -6.49
N VAL A 19 -31.98 4.14 -6.74
CA VAL A 19 -31.94 2.66 -6.70
C VAL A 19 -30.98 2.09 -7.73
N PHE A 20 -31.08 2.54 -8.98
CA PHE A 20 -30.21 2.02 -10.05
C PHE A 20 -28.74 2.38 -9.82
N THR A 21 -28.47 3.57 -9.29
CA THR A 21 -27.12 3.98 -8.87
C THR A 21 -26.60 3.07 -7.75
N SER A 22 -27.40 2.79 -6.72
CA SER A 22 -27.00 1.94 -5.60
C SER A 22 -26.78 0.47 -6.00
N ILE A 23 -27.58 -0.09 -6.92
CA ILE A 23 -27.38 -1.45 -7.43
C ILE A 23 -26.11 -1.52 -8.30
N ALA A 24 -25.86 -0.51 -9.13
CA ALA A 24 -24.62 -0.42 -9.89
C ALA A 24 -23.39 -0.30 -8.96
N ASP A 25 -23.51 0.45 -7.87
CA ASP A 25 -22.46 0.57 -6.85
C ASP A 25 -22.18 -0.76 -6.13
N VAL A 26 -23.21 -1.53 -5.78
CA VAL A 26 -23.05 -2.87 -5.18
C VAL A 26 -22.43 -3.85 -6.18
N GLN A 27 -22.83 -3.81 -7.44
CA GLN A 27 -22.26 -4.67 -8.49
C GLN A 27 -20.78 -4.35 -8.72
N ASN A 28 -20.41 -3.07 -8.68
CA ASN A 28 -19.02 -2.63 -8.74
C ASN A 28 -18.22 -3.13 -7.53
N LEU A 29 -18.81 -3.13 -6.33
CA LEU A 29 -18.19 -3.65 -5.11
C LEU A 29 -17.91 -5.16 -5.20
N ILE A 30 -18.89 -5.96 -5.63
CA ILE A 30 -18.73 -7.41 -5.84
C ILE A 30 -17.69 -7.72 -6.92
N ASN A 31 -17.68 -6.94 -8.00
CA ASN A 31 -16.68 -7.08 -9.06
C ASN A 31 -15.27 -6.71 -8.56
N SER A 32 -15.16 -5.74 -7.65
CA SER A 32 -13.90 -5.35 -7.02
C SER A 32 -13.37 -6.42 -6.04
N GLU A 33 -14.26 -7.16 -5.38
CA GLU A 33 -13.91 -8.25 -4.46
C GLU A 33 -13.17 -9.39 -5.18
N ARG A 34 -13.52 -9.66 -6.45
CA ARG A 34 -12.85 -10.67 -7.28
C ARG A 34 -11.39 -10.35 -7.59
N ASN A 35 -10.98 -9.09 -7.45
CA ASN A 35 -9.61 -8.64 -7.72
C ASN A 35 -8.73 -8.66 -6.46
N ILE A 36 -9.31 -8.84 -5.26
CA ILE A 36 -8.57 -8.87 -3.99
C ILE A 36 -7.46 -9.93 -3.98
N PRO A 37 -7.69 -11.19 -4.43
CA PRO A 37 -6.62 -12.19 -4.46
C PRO A 37 -5.44 -11.76 -5.33
N GLN A 38 -5.69 -11.15 -6.50
CA GLN A 38 -4.63 -10.68 -7.40
C GLN A 38 -3.84 -9.52 -6.81
N ILE A 39 -4.51 -8.61 -6.10
CA ILE A 39 -3.87 -7.51 -5.37
C ILE A 39 -2.97 -8.07 -4.26
N LEU A 40 -3.47 -9.01 -3.47
CA LEU A 40 -2.68 -9.67 -2.42
C LEU A 40 -1.48 -10.41 -3.01
N THR A 41 -1.64 -11.14 -4.12
CA THR A 41 -0.53 -11.79 -4.81
C THR A 41 0.54 -10.78 -5.24
N LYS A 42 0.16 -9.68 -5.90
CA LYS A 42 1.11 -8.62 -6.30
C LYS A 42 1.82 -7.96 -5.12
N TYR A 43 1.11 -7.77 -4.00
CA TYR A 43 1.72 -7.24 -2.78
C TYR A 43 2.75 -8.21 -2.21
N ILE A 44 2.39 -9.50 -2.10
CA ILE A 44 3.28 -10.57 -1.62
C ILE A 44 4.53 -10.65 -2.50
N GLU A 45 4.38 -10.68 -3.82
CA GLU A 45 5.51 -10.69 -4.78
C GLU A 45 6.44 -9.49 -4.56
N SER A 46 5.89 -8.30 -4.31
CA SER A 46 6.69 -7.10 -4.05
C SER A 46 7.44 -7.14 -2.72
N GLU A 47 6.86 -7.78 -1.70
CA GLU A 47 7.53 -7.99 -0.41
C GLU A 47 8.59 -9.09 -0.51
N GLU A 48 8.36 -10.14 -1.29
CA GLU A 48 9.34 -11.19 -1.57
C GLU A 48 10.57 -10.63 -2.29
N ASP A 49 10.40 -9.78 -3.30
CA ASP A 49 11.49 -9.07 -3.98
C ASP A 49 12.30 -8.19 -3.02
N ARG A 50 11.61 -7.45 -2.14
CA ARG A 50 12.25 -6.65 -1.08
C ARG A 50 13.08 -7.55 -0.15
N LEU A 51 12.53 -8.67 0.30
CA LEU A 51 13.22 -9.62 1.16
C LEU A 51 14.42 -10.28 0.47
N GLU A 52 14.33 -10.56 -0.84
CA GLU A 52 15.45 -11.06 -1.62
C GLU A 52 16.60 -10.04 -1.68
N HIS A 53 16.28 -8.77 -1.91
CA HIS A 53 17.28 -7.70 -1.86
C HIS A 53 17.96 -7.60 -0.48
N LEU A 54 17.21 -7.76 0.62
CA LEU A 54 17.79 -7.80 1.96
C LEU A 54 18.73 -9.01 2.14
N LYS A 55 18.37 -10.19 1.63
CA LYS A 55 19.25 -11.38 1.67
C LYS A 55 20.55 -11.16 0.89
N VAL A 56 20.50 -10.49 -0.26
CA VAL A 56 21.69 -10.11 -1.03
C VAL A 56 22.56 -9.13 -0.25
N LEU A 57 21.95 -8.15 0.43
CA LEU A 57 22.68 -7.22 1.30
C LEU A 57 23.39 -7.94 2.44
N ILE A 58 22.76 -8.94 3.08
CA ILE A 58 23.39 -9.76 4.11
C ILE A 58 24.67 -10.42 3.56
N ARG A 59 24.58 -11.13 2.43
CA ARG A 59 25.75 -11.81 1.83
C ARG A 59 26.88 -10.84 1.49
N LYS A 60 26.53 -9.63 1.02
CA LYS A 60 27.51 -8.57 0.73
C LYS A 60 28.22 -8.11 2.01
N TYR A 61 27.48 -7.92 3.11
CA TYR A 61 28.04 -7.53 4.39
C TYR A 61 28.87 -8.65 5.03
N GLU A 62 28.44 -9.90 4.95
CA GLU A 62 29.22 -11.05 5.43
C GLU A 62 30.57 -11.12 4.73
N LYS A 63 30.59 -11.06 3.40
CA LYS A 63 31.84 -11.03 2.62
C LYS A 63 32.73 -9.83 2.98
N GLN A 64 32.14 -8.64 3.08
CA GLN A 64 32.89 -7.44 3.49
C GLN A 64 33.43 -7.55 4.91
N ASN A 65 32.70 -8.19 5.82
CA ASN A 65 33.14 -8.37 7.20
C ASN A 65 34.30 -9.37 7.28
N GLU A 66 34.24 -10.48 6.55
CA GLU A 66 35.35 -11.42 6.40
C GLU A 66 36.62 -10.74 5.88
N GLU A 67 36.48 -9.86 4.88
CA GLU A 67 37.59 -9.07 4.34
C GLU A 67 38.08 -7.98 5.33
N ALA A 68 37.16 -7.34 6.06
CA ALA A 68 37.45 -6.26 7.01
C ALA A 68 37.98 -6.72 8.37
N THR A 69 37.83 -8.02 8.71
CA THR A 69 38.41 -8.62 9.93
C THR A 69 39.96 -8.55 9.93
N LYS A 70 40.56 -8.15 8.80
CA LYS A 70 42.00 -7.87 8.65
C LYS A 70 42.41 -6.44 9.04
N THR A 71 41.47 -5.57 9.41
CA THR A 71 41.80 -4.21 9.88
C THR A 71 42.40 -4.32 11.27
N ASP A 72 43.71 -4.06 11.40
CA ASP A 72 44.41 -4.17 12.67
C ASP A 72 43.93 -3.08 13.63
N VAL A 73 43.73 -3.42 14.90
CA VAL A 73 43.29 -2.47 15.95
C VAL A 73 44.26 -1.28 16.06
N LYS A 74 45.51 -1.49 15.64
CA LYS A 74 46.54 -0.45 15.55
C LYS A 74 46.17 0.71 14.62
N ASP A 75 45.43 0.47 13.54
CA ASP A 75 45.02 1.53 12.61
C ASP A 75 43.95 2.47 13.21
N LEU A 76 43.24 1.99 14.23
CA LEU A 76 42.24 2.74 14.99
C LEU A 76 42.84 3.53 16.17
N LEU A 77 44.13 3.37 16.47
CA LEU A 77 44.81 4.17 17.50
C LEU A 77 44.96 5.64 17.08
N ASN A 78 44.89 5.92 15.77
CA ASN A 78 44.81 7.29 15.27
C ASN A 78 43.37 7.81 15.35
N PRO A 79 43.08 8.88 16.11
CA PRO A 79 41.73 9.40 16.29
C PRO A 79 41.07 9.86 14.97
N ILE A 80 41.85 10.26 13.97
CA ILE A 80 41.33 10.64 12.65
C ILE A 80 40.81 9.40 11.90
N ASN A 81 41.56 8.30 11.93
CA ASN A 81 41.17 7.04 11.30
C ASN A 81 39.96 6.41 12.00
N ALA A 82 39.93 6.46 13.34
CA ALA A 82 38.79 5.99 14.13
C ALA A 82 37.51 6.77 13.79
N PHE A 83 37.60 8.11 13.67
CA PHE A 83 36.47 8.94 13.29
C PHE A 83 35.93 8.61 11.89
N LEU A 84 36.82 8.45 10.90
CA LEU A 84 36.43 8.08 9.54
C LEU A 84 35.78 6.69 9.49
N PHE A 85 36.31 5.73 10.25
CA PHE A 85 35.75 4.39 10.38
C PHE A 85 34.33 4.42 10.95
N ILE A 86 34.11 5.12 12.07
CA ILE A 86 32.79 5.26 12.70
C ILE A 86 31.81 5.96 11.75
N LYS A 87 32.25 7.05 11.09
CA LYS A 87 31.41 7.79 10.12
C LYS A 87 30.96 6.89 8.97
N LYS A 88 31.85 6.05 8.44
CA LYS A 88 31.52 5.07 7.41
C LYS A 88 30.47 4.08 7.90
N LYS A 89 30.65 3.50 9.10
CA LYS A 89 29.66 2.57 9.69
C LYS A 89 28.29 3.21 9.92
N ILE A 90 28.24 4.47 10.34
CA ILE A 90 26.98 5.21 10.48
C ILE A 90 26.30 5.39 9.11
N PHE A 91 27.05 5.71 8.06
CA PHE A 91 26.50 5.85 6.71
C PHE A 91 25.99 4.52 6.16
N ASP A 92 26.78 3.46 6.33
CA ASP A 92 26.44 2.08 6.00
C ASP A 92 25.14 1.65 6.69
N TRP A 93 24.98 1.96 7.99
CA TRP A 93 23.77 1.69 8.75
C TRP A 93 22.54 2.41 8.20
N LYS A 94 22.66 3.71 7.86
CA LYS A 94 21.56 4.47 7.25
C LYS A 94 21.09 3.88 5.91
N GLY A 95 22.01 3.31 5.13
CA GLY A 95 21.69 2.61 3.90
C GLY A 95 20.85 1.34 4.14
N ILE A 96 21.22 0.55 5.15
CA ILE A 96 20.48 -0.65 5.56
C ILE A 96 19.10 -0.25 6.10
N GLU A 97 19.05 0.76 6.98
CA GLU A 97 17.79 1.28 7.54
C GLU A 97 16.83 1.66 6.42
N LYS A 98 17.29 2.43 5.44
CA LYS A 98 16.49 2.81 4.26
C LYS A 98 16.01 1.59 3.47
N ALA A 99 16.86 0.60 3.24
CA ALA A 99 16.45 -0.64 2.56
C ALA A 99 15.36 -1.41 3.34
N MET A 100 15.42 -1.40 4.67
CA MET A 100 14.38 -1.97 5.53
C MET A 100 13.08 -1.14 5.50
N THR A 101 13.16 0.19 5.48
CA THR A 101 11.98 1.08 5.48
C THR A 101 11.33 1.27 4.10
N MET A 102 11.94 0.78 3.02
CA MET A 102 11.34 0.78 1.66
C MET A 102 10.17 -0.22 1.52
N ASN A 103 9.39 -0.44 2.58
CA ASN A 103 8.08 -1.09 2.46
C ASN A 103 7.18 -0.13 1.66
N LYS A 104 6.68 -0.61 0.52
CA LYS A 104 5.91 0.17 -0.45
C LYS A 104 4.40 0.07 -0.22
N ALA A 105 3.95 -0.49 0.90
CA ALA A 105 2.52 -0.69 1.21
C ALA A 105 1.65 0.51 0.85
N ASP A 106 1.99 1.71 1.34
CA ASP A 106 1.19 2.91 1.06
C ASP A 106 1.15 3.27 -0.43
N THR A 107 2.30 3.20 -1.12
CA THR A 107 2.40 3.46 -2.56
C THR A 107 1.81 2.35 -3.44
N PHE A 108 1.65 1.14 -2.88
CA PHE A 108 1.02 0.02 -3.54
C PHE A 108 -0.50 0.19 -3.47
N LEU A 109 -1.03 0.51 -2.30
CA LEU A 109 -2.45 0.81 -2.09
C LEU A 109 -2.88 2.04 -2.91
N GLU A 110 -2.05 3.07 -2.99
CA GLU A 110 -2.30 4.25 -3.83
C GLU A 110 -2.32 3.90 -5.33
N ARG A 111 -1.40 3.04 -5.81
CA ARG A 111 -1.40 2.60 -7.21
C ARG A 111 -2.59 1.70 -7.55
N VAL A 112 -2.95 0.78 -6.66
CA VAL A 112 -4.14 -0.07 -6.84
C VAL A 112 -5.42 0.78 -6.85
N ALA A 113 -5.54 1.74 -5.94
CA ALA A 113 -6.67 2.67 -5.90
C ALA A 113 -6.76 3.58 -7.14
N ASN A 114 -5.63 4.03 -7.69
CA ASN A 114 -5.60 4.91 -8.85
C ASN A 114 -5.74 4.18 -10.20
N GLN A 115 -5.32 2.91 -10.28
CA GLN A 115 -5.30 2.15 -11.54
C GLN A 115 -6.63 1.43 -11.82
N ASP A 116 -7.40 1.09 -10.78
CA ASP A 116 -8.73 0.49 -10.89
C ASP A 116 -9.81 1.47 -10.38
N GLN A 117 -10.40 2.27 -11.29
CA GLN A 117 -11.55 3.16 -10.97
C GLN A 117 -12.78 2.40 -10.41
N THR A 118 -12.81 1.08 -10.58
CA THR A 118 -13.83 0.16 -10.05
C THR A 118 -13.58 -0.25 -8.60
N PHE A 119 -12.40 0.02 -8.05
CA PHE A 119 -12.04 -0.32 -6.68
C PHE A 119 -12.42 0.82 -5.73
N ARG A 120 -13.69 0.83 -5.32
CA ARG A 120 -14.12 1.59 -4.14
C ARG A 120 -13.97 0.70 -2.93
N TYR A 121 -13.15 1.11 -1.96
CA TYR A 121 -13.18 0.49 -0.64
C TYR A 121 -14.61 0.52 -0.11
N PRO A 122 -15.13 -0.59 0.47
CA PRO A 122 -16.38 -0.57 1.20
C PRO A 122 -16.20 0.41 2.37
N THR A 123 -16.60 1.65 2.14
CA THR A 123 -16.56 2.72 3.13
C THR A 123 -17.85 2.61 3.93
N GLU A 124 -17.82 2.96 5.22
CA GLU A 124 -18.99 2.85 6.10
C GLU A 124 -20.23 3.57 5.53
N VAL A 125 -20.02 4.62 4.74
CA VAL A 125 -21.08 5.37 4.04
C VAL A 125 -21.87 4.50 3.05
N ILE A 126 -21.19 3.61 2.30
CA ILE A 126 -21.83 2.72 1.33
C ILE A 126 -22.55 1.58 2.07
N ALA A 127 -21.95 1.07 3.15
CA ALA A 127 -22.57 0.06 3.99
C ALA A 127 -23.87 0.56 4.65
N LEU A 128 -23.89 1.80 5.15
CA LEU A 128 -25.09 2.44 5.71
C LEU A 128 -26.18 2.64 4.67
N ALA A 129 -25.84 3.07 3.45
CA ALA A 129 -26.80 3.23 2.36
C ALA A 129 -27.46 1.89 1.98
N ILE A 130 -26.68 0.80 1.92
CA ILE A 130 -27.19 -0.55 1.66
C ILE A 130 -28.08 -1.05 2.82
N CYS A 131 -27.66 -0.86 4.07
CA CYS A 131 -28.44 -1.29 5.24
C CYS A 131 -29.79 -0.59 5.35
N ILE A 132 -29.89 0.70 5.03
CA ILE A 132 -31.18 1.42 5.01
C ILE A 132 -32.11 0.83 3.95
N TYR A 133 -31.58 0.40 2.80
CA TYR A 133 -32.36 -0.08 1.67
C TYR A 133 -32.80 -1.55 1.76
N VAL A 134 -32.00 -2.42 2.40
CA VAL A 134 -32.34 -3.85 2.58
C VAL A 134 -33.33 -4.07 3.74
N VAL A 135 -33.42 -3.12 4.67
CA VAL A 135 -34.29 -3.20 5.85
C VAL A 135 -35.64 -2.47 5.65
N SER A 136 -35.80 -1.72 4.57
CA SER A 136 -37.06 -1.07 4.17
C SER A 136 -37.84 -1.91 3.17
#